data_AF-A0AA35NGR5-F1
#
_entry.id   AF-A0AA35NGR5-F1
#
_cell.length_a   1.000
_cell.length_b   1.000
_cell.length_c   1.000
_cell.angle_alpha   90.00
_cell.angle_beta   90.00
_cell.angle_gamma   90.00
#
_symmetry.space_group_name_H-M   'P 1'
#
loop_
_entity.id
_entity.type
_entity.pdbx_description
1 polymer ?
#
loop_
_entity_poly.entity_id
_entity_poly.type
_entity_poly.pdbx_seq_one_letter_code
_entity_poly.pdbx_strand_id
1 'polypeptide(L)'
;MPGHELQEVINQRLNLYDILELPTPLEADTIHDDLPQIKRKYRSLALKYHPDKHPNDPSIIHKFHLLSTATNILTNTDVRPHYDRWLIDFLRKTTDEERNKLIQKLEQSESGTATTTSPHVDISQIQRHGELLRKLKYFNMSYGDWKHLDKQVQENVSHHPYYDCSTLRIVLDNFPQSNTKLGCLAHLEKRVFIMLSAKEIYDIYFSERNDYSKDASIIIYTVFNTPITAQHVYRSWSSGNVIPTVHDISPLIPLHYYSDFNLETELNDDITKLVSNEPILLD
;
A
#
# COMPACT_ATOMS: atom_id res chain seq x y z
N MET A 1 -48.37 -12.33 -34.97
CA MET A 1 -48.67 -11.30 -33.95
C MET A 1 -47.38 -11.03 -33.19
N PRO A 2 -46.92 -9.77 -33.10
CA PRO A 2 -45.60 -9.43 -32.56
C PRO A 2 -45.34 -9.92 -31.13
N GLY A 3 -46.40 -10.17 -30.34
CA GLY A 3 -46.27 -10.75 -28.99
C GLY A 3 -45.84 -12.22 -28.93
N HIS A 4 -46.10 -13.04 -29.95
CA HIS A 4 -45.69 -14.46 -29.96
C HIS A 4 -44.19 -14.61 -30.22
N GLU A 5 -43.66 -13.79 -31.13
CA GLU A 5 -42.23 -13.74 -31.47
C GLU A 5 -41.39 -13.31 -30.24
N LEU A 6 -41.90 -12.39 -29.42
CA LEU A 6 -41.22 -11.97 -28.18
C LEU A 6 -41.08 -13.13 -27.18
N GLN A 7 -42.13 -13.92 -26.98
CA GLN A 7 -42.10 -15.06 -26.06
C GLN A 7 -41.14 -16.15 -26.53
N GLU A 8 -41.12 -16.41 -27.83
CA GLU A 8 -40.17 -17.35 -28.44
C GLU A 8 -38.72 -16.92 -28.24
N VAL A 9 -38.42 -15.63 -28.48
CA VAL A 9 -37.08 -15.04 -28.26
C VAL A 9 -36.66 -15.16 -26.78
N ILE A 10 -37.57 -14.86 -25.85
CA ILE A 10 -37.33 -14.99 -24.41
C ILE A 10 -37.06 -16.45 -24.01
N ASN A 11 -37.87 -17.39 -24.52
CA ASN A 11 -37.73 -18.81 -24.24
C ASN A 11 -36.41 -19.38 -24.78
N GLN A 12 -36.00 -18.93 -25.97
CA GLN A 12 -34.74 -19.31 -26.60
C GLN A 12 -33.53 -18.52 -26.05
N ARG A 13 -33.76 -17.57 -25.13
CA ARG A 13 -32.74 -16.70 -24.51
C ARG A 13 -31.86 -15.96 -25.53
N LEU A 14 -32.45 -15.49 -26.62
CA LEU A 14 -31.71 -14.84 -27.70
C LEU A 14 -31.44 -13.37 -27.39
N ASN A 15 -30.19 -12.94 -27.61
CA ASN A 15 -29.80 -11.54 -27.58
C ASN A 15 -29.95 -10.91 -28.98
N LEU A 16 -30.98 -10.08 -29.16
CA LEU A 16 -31.31 -9.43 -30.43
C LEU A 16 -30.31 -8.33 -30.80
N TYR A 17 -29.66 -7.71 -29.80
CA TYR A 17 -28.62 -6.71 -30.03
C TYR A 17 -27.36 -7.35 -30.62
N ASP A 18 -26.96 -8.52 -30.10
CA ASP A 18 -25.82 -9.29 -30.63
C ASP A 18 -26.08 -9.75 -32.08
N ILE A 19 -27.30 -10.19 -32.38
CA ILE A 19 -27.71 -10.59 -33.74
C ILE A 19 -27.57 -9.45 -34.74
N LEU A 20 -27.81 -8.20 -34.31
CA LEU A 20 -27.65 -6.99 -35.13
C LEU A 20 -26.26 -6.35 -35.02
N GLU A 21 -25.34 -6.98 -34.29
CA GLU A 21 -23.99 -6.45 -34.00
C GLU A 21 -24.06 -5.02 -33.41
N LEU A 22 -24.92 -4.85 -32.42
CA LEU A 22 -25.15 -3.61 -31.67
C LEU A 22 -24.75 -3.78 -30.20
N PRO A 23 -24.26 -2.73 -29.53
CA PRO A 23 -24.01 -2.76 -28.09
C PRO A 23 -25.28 -3.06 -27.30
N THR A 24 -25.15 -3.79 -26.20
CA THR A 24 -26.29 -4.07 -25.33
C THR A 24 -26.68 -2.83 -24.52
N PRO A 25 -27.95 -2.70 -24.08
CA PRO A 25 -28.41 -1.57 -23.28
C PRO A 25 -27.68 -1.37 -21.94
N LEU A 26 -26.93 -2.37 -21.46
CA LEU A 26 -26.17 -2.31 -20.21
C LEU A 26 -24.79 -1.65 -20.38
N GLU A 27 -24.21 -1.72 -21.57
CA GLU A 27 -22.83 -1.27 -21.86
C GLU A 27 -22.76 0.18 -22.36
N ALA A 28 -23.88 0.75 -22.78
CA ALA A 28 -23.93 2.11 -23.32
C ALA A 28 -24.43 3.10 -22.27
N ASP A 29 -23.57 4.03 -21.85
CA ASP A 29 -23.93 5.18 -20.98
C ASP A 29 -24.96 6.13 -21.63
N THR A 30 -25.21 5.94 -22.94
CA THR A 30 -26.24 6.62 -23.71
C THR A 30 -27.26 5.61 -24.21
N ILE A 31 -28.52 5.79 -23.81
CA ILE A 31 -29.67 5.09 -24.40
C ILE A 31 -29.65 5.41 -25.90
N HIS A 32 -29.13 4.49 -26.72
CA HIS A 32 -29.14 4.61 -28.18
C HIS A 32 -30.58 4.42 -28.67
N ASP A 33 -31.33 5.50 -28.69
CA ASP A 33 -32.68 5.55 -29.25
C ASP A 33 -32.67 5.85 -30.76
N ASP A 34 -31.64 5.37 -31.46
CA ASP A 34 -31.54 5.54 -32.90
C ASP A 34 -32.16 4.35 -33.62
N LEU A 35 -33.50 4.31 -33.69
CA LEU A 35 -34.25 3.54 -34.69
C LEU A 35 -33.59 3.57 -36.10
N PRO A 36 -32.99 4.69 -36.57
CA PRO A 36 -32.22 4.72 -37.82
C PRO A 36 -31.01 3.79 -37.85
N GLN A 37 -30.32 3.60 -36.73
CA GLN A 37 -29.14 2.73 -36.61
C GLN A 37 -29.52 1.26 -36.70
N ILE A 38 -30.58 0.84 -36.00
CA ILE A 38 -31.15 -0.52 -36.07
C ILE A 38 -31.52 -0.86 -37.52
N LYS A 39 -32.26 0.03 -38.19
CA LYS A 39 -32.65 -0.14 -39.60
C LYS A 39 -31.44 -0.15 -40.55
N ARG A 40 -30.37 0.60 -40.24
CA ARG A 40 -29.15 0.61 -41.05
C ARG A 40 -28.39 -0.71 -40.94
N LYS A 41 -28.21 -1.21 -39.72
CA LYS A 41 -27.53 -2.49 -39.45
C LYS A 41 -28.29 -3.67 -40.06
N TYR A 42 -29.62 -3.70 -39.88
CA TYR A 42 -30.46 -4.71 -40.54
C TYR A 42 -30.26 -4.72 -42.05
N ARG A 43 -30.33 -3.57 -42.72
CA ARG A 43 -30.13 -3.49 -44.18
C ARG A 43 -28.77 -4.04 -44.62
N SER A 44 -27.71 -3.70 -43.87
CA SER A 44 -26.35 -4.20 -44.15
C SER A 44 -26.27 -5.73 -44.01
N LEU A 45 -26.82 -6.28 -42.92
CA LEU A 45 -26.76 -7.71 -42.62
C LEU A 45 -27.72 -8.53 -43.53
N ALA A 46 -28.89 -8.01 -43.84
CA ALA A 46 -29.85 -8.63 -44.76
C ALA A 46 -29.27 -8.79 -46.18
N LEU A 47 -28.49 -7.82 -46.67
CA LEU A 47 -27.81 -7.93 -47.97
C LEU A 47 -26.67 -8.96 -47.98
N LYS A 48 -26.06 -9.18 -46.82
CA LYS A 48 -24.97 -10.15 -46.62
C LYS A 48 -25.52 -11.58 -46.48
N TYR A 49 -26.63 -11.73 -45.78
CA TYR A 49 -27.26 -13.03 -45.47
C TYR A 49 -28.54 -13.27 -46.27
N HIS A 50 -28.66 -12.70 -47.48
CA HIS A 50 -29.86 -12.84 -48.29
C HIS A 50 -29.99 -14.28 -48.84
N PRO A 51 -31.17 -14.92 -48.74
CA PRO A 51 -31.37 -16.29 -49.23
C PRO A 51 -31.08 -16.43 -50.73
N ASP A 52 -31.42 -15.44 -51.56
CA ASP A 52 -31.13 -15.48 -53.02
C ASP A 52 -29.63 -15.58 -53.35
N LYS A 53 -28.75 -15.02 -52.51
CA LYS A 53 -27.30 -15.11 -52.72
C LYS A 53 -26.74 -16.45 -52.23
N HIS A 54 -27.47 -17.13 -51.35
CA HIS A 54 -27.04 -18.36 -50.68
C HIS A 54 -28.18 -19.40 -50.64
N PRO A 55 -28.67 -19.86 -51.80
CA PRO A 55 -29.88 -20.69 -51.89
C PRO A 55 -29.75 -22.10 -51.28
N ASN A 56 -28.52 -22.58 -51.06
CA ASN A 56 -28.25 -23.94 -50.59
C ASN A 56 -27.79 -24.02 -49.12
N ASP A 57 -27.74 -22.90 -48.39
CA ASP A 57 -27.25 -22.87 -47.02
C ASP A 57 -28.39 -22.62 -46.02
N PRO A 58 -28.90 -23.66 -45.32
CA PRO A 58 -29.97 -23.51 -44.34
C PRO A 58 -29.57 -22.61 -43.17
N SER A 59 -28.27 -22.48 -42.89
CA SER A 59 -27.75 -21.62 -41.81
C SER A 59 -27.96 -20.14 -42.13
N ILE A 60 -27.86 -19.76 -43.40
CA ILE A 60 -28.06 -18.38 -43.86
C ILE A 60 -29.54 -18.01 -43.80
N ILE A 61 -30.42 -18.95 -44.19
CA ILE A 61 -31.87 -18.79 -44.09
C ILE A 61 -32.28 -18.58 -42.62
N HIS A 62 -31.74 -19.39 -41.71
CA HIS A 62 -32.00 -19.26 -40.28
C HIS A 62 -31.51 -17.91 -39.73
N LYS A 63 -30.30 -17.47 -40.08
CA LYS A 63 -29.77 -16.15 -39.67
C LYS A 63 -30.61 -15.00 -40.22
N PHE A 64 -31.07 -15.09 -41.47
CA PHE A 64 -31.94 -14.08 -42.07
C PHE A 64 -33.28 -13.97 -41.35
N HIS A 65 -33.86 -15.10 -40.95
CA HIS A 65 -35.06 -15.13 -40.12
C HIS A 65 -34.82 -14.43 -38.77
N LEU A 66 -33.73 -14.79 -38.07
CA LEU A 66 -33.36 -14.14 -36.80
C LEU A 66 -33.14 -12.62 -36.94
N LEU A 67 -32.50 -12.16 -38.02
CA LEU A 67 -32.33 -10.73 -38.31
C LEU A 67 -33.67 -10.00 -38.50
N SER A 68 -34.62 -10.68 -39.16
CA SER A 68 -35.97 -10.17 -39.39
C SER A 68 -36.74 -10.07 -38.07
N THR A 69 -36.70 -11.12 -37.24
CA THR A 69 -37.31 -11.13 -35.90
C THR A 69 -36.71 -10.07 -34.99
N ALA A 70 -35.37 -9.94 -34.97
CA ALA A 70 -34.67 -8.93 -34.17
C ALA A 70 -35.12 -7.52 -34.54
N THR A 71 -35.21 -7.22 -35.83
CA THR A 71 -35.63 -5.89 -36.30
C THR A 71 -37.10 -5.62 -36.00
N ASN A 72 -37.97 -6.62 -36.15
CA ASN A 72 -39.40 -6.48 -35.84
C ASN A 72 -39.64 -6.10 -34.38
N ILE A 73 -38.95 -6.77 -33.46
CA ILE A 73 -39.09 -6.53 -32.01
C ILE A 73 -38.42 -5.21 -31.61
N LEU A 74 -37.19 -4.96 -32.06
CA LEU A 74 -36.42 -3.76 -31.66
C LEU A 74 -36.91 -2.46 -32.32
N THR A 75 -37.70 -2.52 -33.40
CA THR A 75 -38.30 -1.31 -34.00
C THR A 75 -39.69 -0.99 -33.47
N ASN A 76 -40.34 -1.92 -32.78
CA ASN A 76 -41.68 -1.75 -32.25
C ASN A 76 -41.61 -1.19 -30.81
N THR A 77 -42.18 0.00 -30.63
CA THR A 77 -42.15 0.77 -29.38
C THR A 77 -42.86 0.11 -28.21
N ASP A 78 -43.81 -0.78 -28.47
CA ASP A 78 -44.59 -1.43 -27.41
C ASP A 78 -43.88 -2.67 -26.86
N VAL A 79 -43.24 -3.46 -27.73
CA VAL A 79 -42.59 -4.72 -27.36
C VAL A 79 -41.12 -4.56 -27.00
N ARG A 80 -40.41 -3.57 -27.56
CA ARG A 80 -38.99 -3.30 -27.26
C ARG A 80 -38.74 -3.08 -25.77
N PRO A 81 -39.50 -2.25 -25.03
CA PRO A 81 -39.24 -2.03 -23.60
C PRO A 81 -39.40 -3.30 -22.76
N HIS A 82 -40.29 -4.21 -23.16
CA HIS A 82 -40.50 -5.48 -22.48
C HIS A 82 -39.31 -6.42 -22.71
N TYR A 83 -38.81 -6.47 -23.95
CA TYR A 83 -37.61 -7.20 -24.30
C TYR A 83 -36.38 -6.67 -23.57
N ASP A 84 -36.14 -5.35 -23.62
CA ASP A 84 -34.97 -4.71 -23.01
C ASP A 84 -34.93 -4.94 -21.49
N ARG A 85 -36.08 -4.85 -20.82
CA ARG A 85 -36.17 -5.10 -19.38
C ARG A 85 -35.84 -6.56 -19.03
N TRP A 86 -36.34 -7.52 -19.82
CA TRP A 86 -35.99 -8.93 -19.67
C TRP A 86 -34.50 -9.17 -19.92
N LEU A 87 -33.94 -8.59 -20.99
CA LEU A 87 -32.53 -8.76 -21.36
C LEU A 87 -31.60 -8.22 -20.27
N ILE A 88 -31.89 -7.04 -19.71
CA ILE A 88 -31.10 -6.44 -18.63
C ILE A 88 -31.13 -7.34 -17.37
N ASP A 89 -32.31 -7.83 -16.98
CA ASP A 89 -32.45 -8.73 -15.82
C ASP A 89 -31.73 -10.07 -16.05
N PHE A 90 -31.82 -10.61 -17.27
CA PHE A 90 -31.12 -11.81 -17.68
C PHE A 90 -29.60 -11.65 -17.60
N LEU A 91 -29.06 -10.58 -18.20
CA LEU A 91 -27.61 -10.32 -18.21
C LEU A 91 -27.06 -10.11 -16.80
N ARG A 92 -27.78 -9.38 -15.94
CA ARG A 92 -27.40 -9.20 -14.53
C ARG A 92 -27.34 -10.53 -13.77
N LYS A 93 -28.36 -11.37 -13.94
CA LYS A 93 -28.39 -12.71 -13.32
C LYS A 93 -27.23 -13.57 -13.78
N THR A 94 -26.91 -13.58 -15.07
CA THR A 94 -25.77 -14.35 -15.58
C THR A 94 -24.44 -13.85 -15.03
N THR A 95 -24.23 -12.52 -14.99
CA THR A 95 -23.01 -11.95 -14.42
C THR A 95 -22.89 -12.22 -12.92
N ASP A 96 -24.01 -12.20 -12.21
CA ASP A 96 -24.05 -12.49 -10.78
C ASP A 96 -23.79 -13.97 -10.49
N GLU A 97 -24.32 -14.88 -11.32
CA GLU A 97 -24.03 -16.32 -11.22
C GLU A 97 -22.56 -16.64 -11.48
N GLU A 98 -21.96 -16.04 -12.52
CA GLU A 98 -20.53 -16.18 -12.82
C GLU A 98 -19.66 -15.62 -11.69
N ARG A 99 -20.03 -14.44 -11.18
CA ARG A 99 -19.40 -13.83 -10.01
C ARG A 99 -19.47 -14.76 -8.79
N ASN A 100 -20.64 -15.34 -8.51
CA ASN A 100 -20.84 -16.24 -7.37
C ASN A 100 -20.04 -17.54 -7.51
N LYS A 101 -19.94 -18.11 -8.73
CA LYS A 101 -19.05 -19.24 -9.01
C LYS A 101 -17.58 -18.89 -8.79
N LEU A 102 -17.18 -17.68 -9.15
CA LEU A 102 -15.82 -17.19 -8.96
C LEU A 102 -15.51 -17.03 -7.46
N ILE A 103 -16.44 -16.48 -6.68
CA ILE A 103 -16.36 -16.37 -5.22
C ILE A 103 -16.26 -17.76 -4.59
N GLN A 104 -17.12 -18.70 -4.96
CA GLN A 104 -17.09 -20.06 -4.44
C GLN A 104 -15.76 -20.77 -4.75
N LYS A 105 -15.22 -20.56 -5.96
CA LYS A 105 -13.91 -21.11 -6.35
C LYS A 105 -12.78 -20.49 -5.52
N LEU A 106 -12.87 -19.19 -5.22
CA LEU A 106 -11.91 -18.49 -4.35
C LEU A 106 -11.98 -19.06 -2.93
N GLU A 107 -13.16 -19.17 -2.33
CA GLU A 107 -13.37 -19.73 -0.99
C GLU A 107 -12.86 -21.18 -0.88
N GLN A 108 -13.09 -22.01 -1.90
CA GLN A 108 -12.56 -23.37 -1.98
C GLN A 108 -11.02 -23.41 -2.07
N SER A 109 -10.43 -22.46 -2.81
CA SER A 109 -8.98 -22.36 -2.91
C SER A 109 -8.36 -21.89 -1.59
N GLU A 110 -8.95 -20.89 -0.93
CA GLU A 110 -8.48 -20.35 0.35
C GLU A 110 -8.57 -21.40 1.47
N SER A 111 -9.72 -22.10 1.56
CA SER A 111 -9.92 -23.20 2.50
C SER A 111 -9.01 -24.42 2.22
N GLY A 112 -8.73 -24.72 0.96
CA GLY A 112 -7.80 -25.78 0.55
C GLY A 112 -6.33 -25.46 0.82
N THR A 113 -5.94 -24.18 0.82
CA THR A 113 -4.55 -23.74 1.07
C THR A 113 -4.22 -23.51 2.54
N ALA A 114 -5.19 -23.62 3.46
CA ALA A 114 -4.97 -23.44 4.90
C ALA A 114 -4.04 -24.50 5.54
N THR A 115 -3.66 -25.56 4.82
CA THR A 115 -2.80 -26.65 5.35
C THR A 115 -1.48 -26.89 4.60
N THR A 116 -1.15 -26.12 3.56
CA THR A 116 0.13 -26.28 2.85
C THR A 116 0.76 -24.93 2.50
N THR A 117 1.53 -24.45 3.45
CA THR A 117 2.43 -23.29 3.35
C THR A 117 3.44 -23.46 2.20
N SER A 118 3.30 -22.66 1.15
CA SER A 118 4.42 -22.19 0.30
C SER A 118 4.13 -20.75 -0.14
N PRO A 119 5.16 -19.91 -0.33
CA PRO A 119 5.11 -18.49 0.05
C PRO A 119 4.38 -17.68 -1.02
N HIS A 120 3.15 -17.27 -0.71
CA HIS A 120 2.51 -16.19 -1.44
C HIS A 120 3.34 -14.91 -1.22
N VAL A 121 3.74 -14.22 -2.30
CA VAL A 121 4.37 -12.90 -2.18
C VAL A 121 3.44 -12.01 -1.37
N ASP A 122 3.93 -11.53 -0.24
CA ASP A 122 3.16 -10.83 0.77
C ASP A 122 2.54 -9.55 0.20
N ILE A 123 1.28 -9.63 -0.29
CA ILE A 123 0.55 -8.51 -0.91
C ILE A 123 0.40 -7.35 0.09
N SER A 124 0.47 -7.64 1.39
CA SER A 124 0.43 -6.62 2.43
C SER A 124 1.57 -5.60 2.29
N GLN A 125 2.71 -6.00 1.71
CA GLN A 125 3.83 -5.10 1.44
C GLN A 125 3.50 -4.13 0.31
N ILE A 126 2.87 -4.62 -0.76
CA ILE A 126 2.43 -3.81 -1.91
C ILE A 126 1.33 -2.83 -1.45
N GLN A 127 0.39 -3.29 -0.64
CA GLN A 127 -0.68 -2.44 -0.10
C GLN A 127 -0.12 -1.33 0.80
N ARG A 128 0.77 -1.67 1.75
CA ARG A 128 1.42 -0.69 2.63
C ARG A 128 2.21 0.36 1.84
N HIS A 129 2.92 -0.08 0.81
CA HIS A 129 3.65 0.82 -0.08
C HIS A 129 2.69 1.78 -0.82
N GLY A 130 1.59 1.28 -1.36
CA GLY A 130 0.57 2.11 -2.04
C GLY A 130 -0.10 3.13 -1.12
N GLU A 131 -0.41 2.75 0.13
CA GLU A 131 -0.95 3.66 1.15
C GLU A 131 0.04 4.78 1.50
N LEU A 132 1.31 4.44 1.65
CA LEU A 132 2.37 5.40 1.91
C LEU A 132 2.48 6.43 0.79
N LEU A 133 2.54 5.99 -0.48
CA LEU A 133 2.60 6.90 -1.63
C LEU A 133 1.42 7.88 -1.67
N ARG A 134 0.21 7.42 -1.31
CA ARG A 134 -0.98 8.29 -1.23
C ARG A 134 -0.85 9.31 -0.11
N LYS A 135 -0.34 8.92 1.06
CA LYS A 135 -0.08 9.86 2.18
C LYS A 135 0.95 10.91 1.79
N LEU A 136 2.05 10.52 1.14
CA LEU A 136 3.07 11.48 0.69
C LEU A 136 2.54 12.48 -0.33
N LYS A 137 1.71 11.99 -1.26
CA LYS A 137 1.00 12.85 -2.20
C LYS A 137 0.08 13.82 -1.48
N TYR A 138 -0.66 13.35 -0.47
CA TYR A 138 -1.55 14.20 0.34
C TYR A 138 -0.78 15.29 1.11
N PHE A 139 0.41 14.97 1.64
CA PHE A 139 1.28 15.90 2.37
C PHE A 139 2.24 16.72 1.48
N ASN A 140 2.16 16.63 0.15
CA ASN A 140 3.09 17.29 -0.80
C ASN A 140 4.59 17.01 -0.53
N MET A 141 4.92 15.80 -0.08
CA MET A 141 6.31 15.40 0.17
C MET A 141 6.95 14.77 -1.08
N SER A 142 8.26 14.99 -1.28
CA SER A 142 9.01 14.44 -2.43
C SER A 142 9.19 12.91 -2.34
N TYR A 143 9.09 12.23 -3.48
CA TYR A 143 9.10 10.77 -3.60
C TYR A 143 10.53 10.14 -3.57
N GLY A 144 11.58 10.87 -3.18
CA GLY A 144 12.98 10.44 -3.32
C GLY A 144 13.60 9.69 -2.12
N ASP A 145 14.38 8.65 -2.44
CA ASP A 145 15.27 7.78 -1.61
C ASP A 145 14.91 7.56 -0.13
N TRP A 146 14.12 6.50 0.10
CA TRP A 146 13.58 6.10 1.41
C TRP A 146 14.30 4.89 2.00
N LYS A 147 15.59 4.70 1.73
CA LYS A 147 16.39 3.57 2.27
C LYS A 147 16.32 3.42 3.80
N HIS A 148 15.87 4.46 4.50
CA HIS A 148 15.68 4.52 5.94
C HIS A 148 14.28 4.06 6.41
N LEU A 149 13.33 3.78 5.50
CA LEU A 149 11.98 3.31 5.85
C LEU A 149 11.77 1.80 5.66
N ASP A 150 12.67 1.11 4.98
CA ASP A 150 12.75 -0.36 4.94
C ASP A 150 13.35 -0.89 6.25
N LYS A 151 12.67 -0.59 7.37
CA LYS A 151 12.67 -1.51 8.49
C LYS A 151 11.46 -2.40 8.29
N GLN A 152 11.69 -3.52 7.61
CA GLN A 152 11.11 -4.76 8.14
C GLN A 152 11.34 -4.69 9.64
N VAL A 153 10.25 -4.69 10.39
CA VAL A 153 10.28 -4.81 11.84
C VAL A 153 11.00 -6.13 12.12
N GLN A 154 12.32 -6.05 12.28
CA GLN A 154 13.05 -7.01 13.07
C GLN A 154 12.47 -6.83 14.47
N GLU A 155 11.42 -7.59 14.77
CA GLU A 155 10.72 -7.62 16.07
C GLU A 155 11.64 -8.03 17.24
N ASN A 156 12.95 -8.14 17.04
CA ASN A 156 13.92 -8.48 18.07
C ASN A 156 15.23 -7.68 18.02
N VAL A 157 15.21 -6.42 17.54
CA VAL A 157 16.26 -5.47 17.95
C VAL A 157 15.67 -4.66 19.08
N SER A 158 16.10 -4.94 20.31
CA SER A 158 15.75 -4.17 21.51
C SER A 158 16.12 -2.70 21.28
N HIS A 159 15.19 -1.91 20.75
CA HIS A 159 15.46 -0.50 20.46
C HIS A 159 15.79 0.17 21.80
N HIS A 160 16.93 0.86 21.83
CA HIS A 160 17.34 1.57 23.03
C HIS A 160 16.25 2.58 23.40
N PRO A 161 15.63 2.50 24.60
CA PRO A 161 14.42 3.26 24.94
C PRO A 161 14.63 4.77 24.87
N TYR A 162 15.87 5.22 25.10
CA TYR A 162 16.25 6.63 25.06
C TYR A 162 17.31 6.91 23.99
N TYR A 163 17.20 6.28 22.81
CA TYR A 163 18.22 6.34 21.76
C TYR A 163 18.70 7.78 21.48
N ASP A 164 17.77 8.71 21.25
CA ASP A 164 18.13 10.08 20.87
C ASP A 164 18.83 10.85 22.01
N CYS A 165 18.38 10.67 23.25
CA CYS A 165 18.95 11.33 24.44
C CYS A 165 20.27 10.69 24.90
N SER A 166 20.48 9.41 24.59
CA SER A 166 21.69 8.65 24.91
C SER A 166 22.79 8.75 23.84
N THR A 167 22.55 9.48 22.74
CA THR A 167 23.50 9.55 21.64
C THR A 167 24.34 10.83 21.70
N LEU A 168 25.66 10.66 21.65
CA LEU A 168 26.62 11.75 21.46
C LEU A 168 27.31 11.64 20.10
N ARG A 169 27.42 12.76 19.41
CA ARG A 169 28.28 12.96 18.25
C ARG A 169 29.69 13.33 18.74
N ILE A 170 30.66 12.50 18.42
CA ILE A 170 32.08 12.68 18.77
C ILE A 170 32.87 12.87 17.48
N VAL A 171 33.64 13.95 17.41
CA VAL A 171 34.59 14.23 16.32
C VAL A 171 35.99 13.85 16.79
N LEU A 172 36.63 12.92 16.10
CA LEU A 172 37.98 12.45 16.43
C LEU A 172 38.99 12.87 15.37
N ASP A 173 40.15 13.34 15.80
CA ASP A 173 41.28 13.65 14.92
C ASP A 173 42.25 12.45 14.84
N ASN A 174 42.88 12.25 13.68
CA ASN A 174 43.94 11.24 13.46
C ASN A 174 43.53 9.80 13.84
N PHE A 175 42.31 9.41 13.51
CA PHE A 175 41.80 8.09 13.84
C PHE A 175 42.55 6.97 13.07
N PRO A 176 42.99 5.89 13.73
CA PRO A 176 43.64 4.79 13.04
C PRO A 176 42.65 4.16 12.04
N GLN A 177 43.06 4.02 10.78
CA GLN A 177 42.29 3.38 9.69
C GLN A 177 42.06 1.89 9.98
N SER A 178 41.24 1.60 10.99
CA SER A 178 40.72 0.27 11.25
C SER A 178 39.35 0.21 10.59
N ASN A 179 39.27 -0.52 9.48
CA ASN A 179 38.02 -0.68 8.73
C ASN A 179 36.97 -1.53 9.46
N THR A 180 37.21 -1.90 10.74
CA THR A 180 36.32 -2.76 11.53
C THR A 180 35.75 -2.04 12.75
N LYS A 181 34.41 -2.11 12.90
CA LYS A 181 33.66 -1.52 14.02
C LYS A 181 34.23 -1.92 15.40
N LEU A 182 34.68 -3.17 15.54
CA LEU A 182 35.24 -3.69 16.78
C LEU A 182 36.57 -3.02 17.19
N GLY A 183 37.45 -2.76 16.22
CA GLY A 183 38.73 -2.09 16.47
C GLY A 183 38.53 -0.64 16.88
N CYS A 184 37.50 0.00 16.32
CA CYS A 184 37.14 1.37 16.64
C CYS A 184 36.58 1.52 18.05
N LEU A 185 35.70 0.60 18.44
CA LEU A 185 35.14 0.52 19.79
C LEU A 185 36.27 0.37 20.82
N ALA A 186 37.22 -0.56 20.56
CA ALA A 186 38.36 -0.76 21.45
C ALA A 186 39.27 0.48 21.57
N HIS A 187 39.41 1.28 20.51
CA HIS A 187 40.16 2.54 20.55
C HIS A 187 39.45 3.59 21.40
N LEU A 188 38.14 3.77 21.17
CA LEU A 188 37.30 4.70 21.92
C LEU A 188 37.26 4.36 23.41
N GLU A 189 37.07 3.08 23.76
CA GLU A 189 37.13 2.62 25.14
C GLU A 189 38.46 2.96 25.78
N LYS A 190 39.58 2.59 25.14
CA LYS A 190 40.91 2.74 25.74
C LYS A 190 41.42 4.18 25.83
N ARG A 191 41.03 5.05 24.91
CA ARG A 191 41.59 6.41 24.79
C ARG A 191 40.65 7.50 25.25
N VAL A 192 39.37 7.37 24.97
CA VAL A 192 38.36 8.41 25.21
C VAL A 192 37.56 8.08 26.47
N PHE A 193 36.94 6.90 26.50
CA PHE A 193 35.98 6.57 27.55
C PHE A 193 36.60 6.16 28.87
N ILE A 194 37.80 5.57 28.89
CA ILE A 194 38.58 5.42 30.13
C ILE A 194 38.84 6.79 30.78
N MET A 195 39.23 7.79 29.98
CA MET A 195 39.50 9.14 30.50
C MET A 195 38.22 9.82 31.01
N LEU A 196 37.08 9.57 30.34
CA LEU A 196 35.77 10.11 30.72
C LEU A 196 35.04 9.24 31.76
N SER A 197 35.67 8.17 32.26
CA SER A 197 35.09 7.18 33.18
C SER A 197 33.76 6.57 32.70
N ALA A 198 33.56 6.45 31.39
CA ALA A 198 32.38 5.85 30.80
C ALA A 198 32.57 4.34 30.60
N LYS A 199 31.65 3.54 31.15
CA LYS A 199 31.71 2.07 31.12
C LYS A 199 30.57 1.41 30.34
N GLU A 200 29.59 2.18 29.89
CA GLU A 200 28.30 1.66 29.40
C GLU A 200 27.98 2.16 27.99
N ILE A 201 28.55 1.50 26.99
CA ILE A 201 28.27 1.77 25.58
C ILE A 201 27.27 0.74 25.08
N TYR A 202 26.17 1.22 24.50
CA TYR A 202 25.16 0.39 23.85
C TYR A 202 25.55 0.07 22.40
N ASP A 203 25.86 1.10 21.61
CA ASP A 203 26.25 0.94 20.21
C ASP A 203 27.07 2.13 19.68
N ILE A 204 27.74 1.92 18.55
CA ILE A 204 28.53 2.93 17.84
C ILE A 204 28.23 2.85 16.34
N TYR A 205 28.05 4.01 15.71
CA TYR A 205 27.88 4.14 14.26
C TYR A 205 28.72 5.27 13.69
N PHE A 206 29.13 5.10 12.43
CA PHE A 206 29.93 6.09 11.71
C PHE A 206 29.03 6.94 10.84
N SER A 207 29.33 8.24 10.77
CA SER A 207 28.65 9.12 9.83
C SER A 207 28.93 8.67 8.39
N GLU A 208 27.87 8.53 7.58
CA GLU A 208 28.01 8.27 6.13
C GLU A 208 28.73 9.40 5.39
N ARG A 209 28.82 10.58 6.01
CA ARG A 209 29.53 11.75 5.45
C ARG A 209 31.05 11.70 5.65
N ASN A 210 31.58 10.70 6.35
CA ASN A 210 33.02 10.60 6.56
C ASN A 210 33.73 10.22 5.24
N ASP A 211 34.67 11.04 4.77
CA ASP A 211 35.59 10.69 3.68
C ASP A 211 36.96 10.28 4.27
N TYR A 212 37.13 8.99 4.55
CA TYR A 212 38.36 8.43 5.16
C TYR A 212 39.64 8.66 4.34
N SER A 213 39.52 9.08 3.08
CA SER A 213 40.67 9.36 2.21
C SER A 213 41.14 10.82 2.29
N LYS A 214 40.26 11.74 2.72
CA LYS A 214 40.50 13.18 2.65
C LYS A 214 40.39 13.88 4.00
N ASP A 215 39.54 13.39 4.88
CA ASP A 215 39.25 14.06 6.15
C ASP A 215 40.30 13.69 7.20
N ALA A 216 40.88 14.71 7.84
CA ALA A 216 41.79 14.52 8.98
C ALA A 216 41.06 14.10 10.27
N SER A 217 39.74 14.33 10.30
CA SER A 217 38.87 14.01 11.41
C SER A 217 37.66 13.21 10.95
N ILE A 218 37.14 12.34 11.82
CA ILE A 218 35.97 11.52 11.53
C ILE A 218 34.87 11.77 12.55
N ILE A 219 33.62 11.64 12.09
CA ILE A 219 32.44 11.79 12.92
C ILE A 219 31.93 10.40 13.30
N ILE A 220 31.86 10.16 14.61
CA ILE A 220 31.33 8.94 15.18
C ILE A 220 30.18 9.32 16.09
N TYR A 221 29.12 8.53 16.06
CA TYR A 221 28.04 8.64 17.00
C TYR A 221 28.07 7.45 17.95
N THR A 222 28.02 7.76 19.24
CA THR A 222 28.13 6.77 20.32
C THR A 222 26.88 6.81 21.16
N VAL A 223 26.22 5.66 21.26
CA VAL A 223 24.98 5.46 22.02
C VAL A 223 25.36 4.82 23.36
N PHE A 224 24.98 5.46 24.46
CA PHE A 224 25.19 4.93 25.81
C PHE A 224 23.94 4.19 26.31
N ASN A 225 24.10 3.29 27.30
CA ASN A 225 22.97 2.54 27.86
C ASN A 225 21.94 3.42 28.58
N THR A 226 22.33 4.62 29.02
CA THR A 226 21.45 5.55 29.73
C THR A 226 21.74 6.99 29.32
N PRO A 227 20.72 7.86 29.31
CA PRO A 227 20.94 9.28 28.99
C PRO A 227 21.78 9.98 30.06
N ILE A 228 21.76 9.46 31.30
CA ILE A 228 22.57 9.95 32.42
C ILE A 228 24.07 9.77 32.14
N THR A 229 24.47 8.61 31.59
CA THR A 229 25.88 8.36 31.25
C THR A 229 26.32 9.25 30.09
N ALA A 230 25.50 9.43 29.06
CA ALA A 230 25.77 10.37 27.98
C ALA A 230 25.93 11.82 28.50
N GLN A 231 25.04 12.26 29.39
CA GLN A 231 25.12 13.58 30.02
C GLN A 231 26.39 13.76 30.85
N HIS A 232 26.78 12.74 31.62
CA HIS A 232 28.01 12.75 32.41
C HIS A 232 29.25 12.89 31.51
N VAL A 233 29.30 12.13 30.40
CA VAL A 233 30.38 12.19 29.41
C VAL A 233 30.50 13.60 28.80
N TYR A 234 29.38 14.17 28.34
CA TYR A 234 29.38 15.51 27.78
C TYR A 234 29.80 16.58 28.81
N ARG A 235 29.25 16.53 30.03
CA ARG A 235 29.59 17.49 31.10
C ARG A 235 31.06 17.39 31.50
N SER A 236 31.58 16.16 31.62
CA SER A 236 32.98 15.91 31.93
C SER A 236 33.91 16.52 30.88
N TRP A 237 33.63 16.31 29.59
CA TRP A 237 34.38 16.93 28.50
C TRP A 237 34.24 18.46 28.48
N SER A 238 33.01 18.97 28.55
CA SER A 238 32.70 20.40 28.54
C SER A 238 33.31 21.15 29.73
N SER A 239 33.51 20.49 30.87
CA SER A 239 34.15 21.04 32.06
C SER A 239 35.68 21.19 31.94
N GLY A 240 36.28 20.80 30.81
CA GLY A 240 37.70 21.03 30.52
C GLY A 240 38.57 19.78 30.53
N ASN A 241 37.99 18.57 30.53
CA ASN A 241 38.76 17.34 30.31
C ASN A 241 39.19 17.26 28.84
N VAL A 242 40.38 17.77 28.54
CA VAL A 242 40.95 17.76 27.19
C VAL A 242 41.42 16.35 26.86
N ILE A 243 40.83 15.77 25.82
CA ILE A 243 41.25 14.49 25.27
C ILE A 243 41.95 14.78 23.96
N PRO A 244 43.27 14.51 23.83
CA PRO A 244 44.05 14.92 22.66
C PRO A 244 43.53 14.43 21.31
N THR A 245 42.77 13.34 21.31
CA THR A 245 42.20 12.73 20.11
C THR A 245 40.79 13.22 19.77
N VAL A 246 40.13 13.96 20.67
CA VAL A 246 38.73 14.39 20.51
C VAL A 246 38.69 15.88 20.24
N HIS A 247 38.18 16.24 19.07
CA HIS A 247 37.99 17.63 18.66
C HIS A 247 36.72 18.25 19.25
N ASP A 248 35.61 17.52 19.20
CA ASP A 248 34.29 17.99 19.61
C ASP A 248 33.42 16.84 20.13
N ILE A 249 32.60 17.13 21.14
CA ILE A 249 31.51 16.26 21.59
C ILE A 249 30.23 17.10 21.64
N SER A 250 29.22 16.68 20.89
CA SER A 250 27.92 17.34 20.81
C SER A 250 26.79 16.32 21.02
N PRO A 251 25.78 16.59 21.87
CA PRO A 251 24.65 15.68 22.03
C PRO A 251 23.73 15.74 20.81
N LEU A 252 23.07 14.63 20.47
CA LEU A 252 22.14 14.58 19.34
C LEU A 252 20.89 15.44 19.59
N ILE A 253 20.34 15.36 20.79
CA ILE A 253 19.31 16.27 21.31
C ILE A 253 19.97 17.26 22.27
N PRO A 254 19.64 18.56 22.23
CA PRO A 254 20.12 19.51 23.23
C PRO A 254 19.77 19.10 24.67
N LEU A 255 20.74 19.20 25.58
CA LEU A 255 20.61 18.73 26.97
C LEU A 255 19.45 19.34 27.76
N HIS A 256 18.99 20.55 27.42
CA HIS A 256 17.90 21.21 28.13
C HIS A 256 16.55 20.51 27.93
N TYR A 257 16.40 19.67 26.89
CA TYR A 257 15.18 18.89 26.69
C TYR A 257 15.07 17.70 27.65
N TYR A 258 16.18 17.29 28.29
CA TYR A 258 16.21 16.09 29.11
C TYR A 258 17.16 16.23 30.31
N SER A 259 17.36 17.45 30.80
CA SER A 259 18.22 17.75 31.94
C SER A 259 17.76 17.09 33.23
N ASP A 260 16.49 16.69 33.30
CA ASP A 260 15.73 16.45 34.53
C ASP A 260 15.23 15.00 34.66
N PHE A 261 16.01 14.01 34.22
CA PHE A 261 15.63 12.58 34.33
C PHE A 261 15.39 12.07 35.76
N ASN A 262 15.76 12.85 36.80
CA ASN A 262 15.56 12.51 38.21
C ASN A 262 14.31 13.17 38.84
N LEU A 263 13.50 13.90 38.06
CA LEU A 263 12.23 14.40 38.58
C LEU A 263 11.22 13.24 38.58
N GLU A 264 11.03 12.62 39.74
CA GLU A 264 9.79 11.91 40.08
C GLU A 264 8.67 12.96 39.98
N THR A 265 8.10 13.11 38.79
CA THR A 265 6.93 13.94 38.58
C THR A 265 5.75 13.10 39.04
N GLU A 266 5.15 13.51 40.16
CA GLU A 266 3.86 12.96 40.57
C GLU A 266 2.89 13.14 39.38
N LEU A 267 2.26 12.04 38.96
CA LEU A 267 1.24 12.12 37.91
C LEU A 267 0.15 13.08 38.40
N ASN A 268 -0.35 13.90 37.48
CA ASN A 268 -1.56 14.69 37.74
C ASN A 268 -2.66 13.74 38.24
N ASP A 269 -3.29 14.09 39.37
CA ASP A 269 -4.32 13.30 40.06
C ASP A 269 -5.39 12.72 39.13
N ASP A 270 -5.78 13.45 38.08
CA ASP A 270 -6.77 12.99 37.10
C ASP A 270 -6.24 11.82 36.26
N ILE A 271 -4.97 11.89 35.86
CA ILE A 271 -4.29 10.83 35.11
C ILE A 271 -4.03 9.64 36.04
N THR A 272 -3.67 9.90 37.29
CA THR A 272 -3.48 8.87 38.32
C THR A 272 -4.76 8.06 38.54
N LYS A 273 -5.92 8.74 38.64
CA LYS A 273 -7.25 8.12 38.75
C LYS A 273 -7.67 7.33 37.51
N LEU A 274 -7.32 7.83 36.32
CA LEU A 274 -7.57 7.12 35.05
C LEU A 274 -6.76 5.83 34.95
N VAL A 275 -5.49 5.84 35.36
CA VAL A 275 -4.62 4.65 35.35
C VAL A 275 -5.04 3.65 36.42
N SER A 276 -5.54 4.11 37.57
CA SER A 276 -6.05 3.24 38.65
C SER A 276 -7.47 2.71 38.43
N ASN A 277 -8.14 3.07 37.32
CA ASN A 277 -9.54 2.71 37.03
C ASN A 277 -10.53 3.19 38.11
N GLU A 278 -10.20 4.26 38.83
CA GLU A 278 -11.11 4.87 39.81
C GLU A 278 -12.14 5.76 39.11
N PRO A 279 -13.42 5.73 39.55
CA PRO A 279 -14.47 6.53 38.92
C PRO A 279 -14.22 8.03 39.15
N ILE A 280 -14.10 8.77 38.05
CA ILE A 280 -13.99 10.24 38.07
C ILE A 280 -15.35 10.80 38.48
N LEU A 281 -15.42 11.36 39.68
CA LEU A 281 -16.56 12.17 40.12
C LEU A 281 -16.40 13.56 39.50
N LEU A 282 -17.28 13.89 38.56
CA LEU A 282 -17.41 15.23 38.02
C LEU A 282 -18.37 16.00 38.93
N ASP A 283 -17.87 17.05 39.57
CA ASP A 283 -18.68 18.05 40.28
C ASP A 283 -19.46 18.96 39.30
#